data_AF-A0A7S2H6X6-F1
#
_entry.id   AF-A0A7S2H6X6-F1
#
_cell.length_a   1.000
_cell.length_b   1.000
_cell.length_c   1.000
_cell.angle_alpha   90.00
_cell.angle_beta   90.00
_cell.angle_gamma   90.00
#
_symmetry.space_group_name_H-M   'P 1'
#
loop_
_entity.id
_entity.type
_entity.pdbx_description
1 polymer ?
#
loop_
_entity_poly.entity_id
_entity_poly.type
_entity_poly.pdbx_seq_one_letter_code
_entity_poly.pdbx_strand_id
1 'polypeptide(L)'
;SNMFAPPLRLTLLVAGLASVSSHGFLLSPSARQQGVSDLATAGTECKGCSCCWYDNQVSSKGPPKICDRKLLTSGLAAKGYPCGSHDRETTKPWRSPGTAPIASPCGSKQAHAGEPGTALPPSSRIVWRQGATVDIAMSITANHGGGYSYRLCPSSRAPTESCFQANSLRFASNITTVRFVDGSTITIPAMRVDQANITTGHWTKNPIPKSADDFAPPFKGGVDSKWPFSLVDQMALPAQIAPGDYVLSWRWDCELTPQVWTNCGDVRVVSSLQKPREGDEGPAAIEVDGPTAVDKSLKAELHSEATGVGTPYTGGATCCWSKWGDQHSCGSFPAGTSGGHCNTDWSKTCNGNSDCPDTPVPPPPPPPPPTPAGLQPPPPPPSPPPPPSSPHVPSKIPAKMMGMYVLVADDTDKVYTSTHEWSPHRGKPAPCPVRSSSPLATSLVLSSCSLAP
;
A
#
# COMPACT_ATOMS: atom_id res chain seq x y z
N SER A 1 67.84 28.04 38.35
CA SER A 1 67.44 27.40 37.08
C SER A 1 65.93 27.25 37.07
N ASN A 2 65.22 28.19 36.44
CA ASN A 2 63.75 28.14 36.31
C ASN A 2 63.37 27.10 35.26
N MET A 3 62.64 26.06 35.66
CA MET A 3 62.04 25.10 34.72
C MET A 3 60.63 25.56 34.36
N PHE A 4 60.47 26.01 33.12
CA PHE A 4 59.17 26.23 32.47
C PHE A 4 58.52 24.87 32.16
N ALA A 5 57.30 24.65 32.65
CA ALA A 5 56.43 23.58 32.17
C ALA A 5 55.69 24.05 30.90
N PRO A 6 55.55 23.22 29.85
CA PRO A 6 54.80 23.60 28.65
C PRO A 6 53.29 23.52 28.90
N PRO A 7 52.47 24.33 28.19
CA PRO A 7 51.02 24.33 28.37
C PRO A 7 50.40 23.06 27.78
N LEU A 8 49.60 22.38 28.60
CA LEU A 8 48.79 21.23 28.22
C LEU A 8 47.69 21.70 27.23
N ARG A 9 47.88 21.43 25.94
CA ARG A 9 46.82 21.62 24.94
C ARG A 9 45.76 20.53 25.11
N LEU A 10 44.69 20.87 25.81
CA LEU A 10 43.47 20.05 25.84
C LEU A 10 42.85 20.04 24.44
N THR A 11 43.17 19.00 23.67
CA THR A 11 42.57 18.78 22.36
C THR A 11 41.20 18.17 22.63
N LEU A 12 40.15 18.99 22.57
CA LEU A 12 38.77 18.54 22.64
C LEU A 12 38.49 17.70 21.39
N LEU A 13 38.70 16.38 21.46
CA LEU A 13 38.16 15.44 20.49
C LEU A 13 36.64 15.50 20.63
N VAL A 14 36.01 16.37 19.85
CA VAL A 14 34.59 16.27 19.54
C VAL A 14 34.48 14.99 18.72
N ALA A 15 34.26 13.87 19.40
CA ALA A 15 33.73 12.68 18.78
C ALA A 15 32.33 13.07 18.28
N GLY A 16 32.27 13.57 17.04
CA GLY A 16 31.01 13.68 16.33
C GLY A 16 30.41 12.29 16.34
N LEU A 17 29.33 12.12 17.11
CA LEU A 17 28.47 10.95 16.98
C LEU A 17 28.08 10.92 15.51
N ALA A 18 28.74 10.06 14.73
CA ALA A 18 28.31 9.76 13.38
C ALA A 18 26.90 9.20 13.53
N SER A 19 25.91 10.05 13.30
CA SER A 19 24.54 9.64 13.13
C SER A 19 24.55 8.69 11.95
N VAL A 20 24.62 7.39 12.23
CA VAL A 20 24.31 6.34 11.27
C VAL A 20 22.82 6.45 11.01
N SER A 21 22.47 7.42 10.18
CA SER A 21 21.13 7.61 9.67
C SER A 21 20.74 6.31 8.98
N SER A 22 19.62 5.71 9.40
CA SER A 22 18.81 4.86 8.53
C SER A 22 18.60 5.51 7.18
N HIS A 23 18.20 4.76 6.16
CA HIS A 23 17.90 5.31 4.84
C HIS A 23 16.99 4.31 4.14
N GLY A 24 15.76 4.70 3.84
CA GLY A 24 14.84 3.87 3.06
C GLY A 24 13.87 4.74 2.29
N PHE A 25 13.30 4.18 1.22
CA PHE A 25 12.45 4.94 0.31
C PHE A 25 11.26 4.18 -0.23
N LEU A 26 10.21 4.94 -0.53
CA LEU A 26 9.16 4.53 -1.46
C LEU A 26 9.67 4.68 -2.89
N LEU A 27 9.57 3.60 -3.68
CA LEU A 27 10.03 3.55 -5.08
C LEU A 27 8.86 3.59 -6.06
N SER A 28 7.75 2.92 -5.73
CA SER A 28 6.53 2.91 -6.54
C SER A 28 5.31 2.95 -5.61
N PRO A 29 4.41 3.94 -5.71
CA PRO A 29 4.50 5.13 -6.55
C PRO A 29 5.78 5.93 -6.30
N SER A 30 6.29 6.67 -7.29
CA SER A 30 7.52 7.45 -7.12
C SER A 30 7.37 8.44 -5.96
N ALA A 31 8.36 8.47 -5.07
CA ALA A 31 8.38 9.42 -3.97
C ALA A 31 8.54 10.87 -4.46
N ARG A 32 7.92 11.83 -3.75
CA ARG A 32 8.04 13.28 -4.02
C ARG A 32 9.44 13.83 -3.76
N GLN A 33 10.23 13.14 -2.96
CA GLN A 33 11.61 13.51 -2.64
C GLN A 33 12.49 13.46 -3.89
N GLN A 34 13.27 14.51 -4.12
CA GLN A 34 14.17 14.56 -5.27
C GLN A 34 15.36 13.61 -5.11
N GLY A 35 15.79 13.01 -6.22
CA GLY A 35 16.95 12.12 -6.26
C GLY A 35 16.74 10.78 -5.55
N VAL A 36 15.50 10.45 -5.19
CA VAL A 36 15.15 9.10 -4.71
C VAL A 36 15.50 8.06 -5.75
N SER A 37 15.94 6.92 -5.25
CA SER A 37 16.12 5.74 -6.07
C SER A 37 14.81 5.28 -6.70
N ASP A 38 14.94 4.45 -7.71
CA ASP A 38 13.85 3.80 -8.44
C ASP A 38 14.02 2.27 -8.40
N LEU A 39 13.25 1.54 -9.20
CA LEU A 39 13.37 0.08 -9.28
C LEU A 39 14.70 -0.40 -9.91
N ALA A 40 15.42 0.45 -10.64
CA ALA A 40 16.69 0.10 -11.28
C ALA A 40 17.89 0.31 -10.34
N THR A 41 17.78 1.24 -9.39
CA THR A 41 18.84 1.57 -8.42
C THR A 41 18.55 1.04 -7.02
N ALA A 42 17.28 0.84 -6.66
CA ALA A 42 16.82 0.30 -5.38
C ALA A 42 17.52 0.94 -4.17
N GLY A 43 17.96 0.17 -3.18
CA GLY A 43 18.63 0.67 -1.98
C GLY A 43 20.12 0.95 -2.17
N THR A 44 20.68 0.77 -3.37
CA THR A 44 22.14 0.85 -3.58
C THR A 44 22.67 2.27 -3.53
N GLU A 45 21.83 3.26 -3.81
CA GLU A 45 22.22 4.66 -3.90
C GLU A 45 21.49 5.53 -2.86
N CYS A 46 22.14 6.62 -2.45
CA CYS A 46 21.46 7.79 -1.89
C CYS A 46 22.06 9.01 -2.57
N LYS A 47 21.39 9.52 -3.61
CA LYS A 47 21.82 10.71 -4.35
C LYS A 47 21.27 11.97 -3.69
N GLY A 48 22.12 12.97 -3.49
CA GLY A 48 21.72 14.24 -2.86
C GLY A 48 21.13 14.05 -1.46
N CYS A 49 20.00 14.70 -1.20
CA CYS A 49 19.29 14.58 0.09
C CYS A 49 18.10 13.62 0.02
N SER A 50 18.07 12.69 -0.93
CA SER A 50 17.01 11.69 -1.03
C SER A 50 16.82 10.90 0.27
N CYS A 51 17.91 10.69 1.00
CA CYS A 51 17.95 9.95 2.26
C CYS A 51 18.00 10.83 3.51
N CYS A 52 17.61 12.08 3.38
CA CYS A 52 17.50 12.97 4.54
C CYS A 52 16.10 13.04 5.14
N TRP A 53 15.13 12.26 4.65
CA TRP A 53 13.71 12.46 4.96
C TRP A 53 13.21 11.52 6.05
N TYR A 54 13.46 11.93 7.30
CA TYR A 54 13.16 11.13 8.48
C TYR A 54 12.99 12.00 9.71
N ASP A 55 12.41 11.40 10.74
CA ASP A 55 12.32 11.95 12.08
C ASP A 55 13.32 11.21 12.96
N ASN A 56 14.13 11.96 13.72
CA ASN A 56 15.21 11.41 14.55
C ASN A 56 14.94 11.66 16.03
N GLN A 57 15.54 10.84 16.90
CA GLN A 57 15.34 10.92 18.35
C GLN A 57 13.86 10.82 18.74
N VAL A 58 13.10 10.04 17.97
CA VAL A 58 11.69 9.79 18.22
C VAL A 58 11.51 8.41 18.86
N SER A 59 10.65 8.34 19.86
CA SER A 59 10.39 7.12 20.63
C SER A 59 8.89 6.92 20.78
N SER A 60 8.46 5.66 20.85
CA SER A 60 7.09 5.34 21.22
C SER A 60 6.83 5.68 22.69
N LYS A 61 5.62 6.16 22.98
CA LYS A 61 5.20 6.44 24.37
C LYS A 61 4.53 5.22 24.98
N GLY A 62 4.76 5.01 26.28
CA GLY A 62 4.16 3.93 27.05
C GLY A 62 4.84 2.57 26.86
N PRO A 63 4.25 1.49 27.41
CA PRO A 63 4.79 0.14 27.30
C PRO A 63 4.87 -0.34 25.83
N PRO A 64 5.85 -1.18 25.48
CA PRO A 64 5.94 -1.80 24.15
C PRO A 64 4.69 -2.65 23.89
N LYS A 65 4.11 -2.51 22.69
CA LYS A 65 2.95 -3.29 22.25
C LYS A 65 3.34 -4.59 21.54
N ILE A 66 4.47 -4.59 20.84
CA ILE A 66 5.05 -5.78 20.24
C ILE A 66 5.97 -6.43 21.28
N CYS A 67 5.67 -7.64 21.70
CA CYS A 67 6.59 -8.46 22.51
C CYS A 67 6.80 -9.85 21.90
N ASP A 68 6.10 -10.16 20.80
CA ASP A 68 6.30 -11.40 20.07
C ASP A 68 7.68 -11.37 19.38
N ARG A 69 8.51 -12.36 19.70
CA ARG A 69 9.84 -12.56 19.12
C ARG A 69 9.81 -12.67 17.60
N LYS A 70 8.74 -13.22 17.04
CA LYS A 70 8.59 -13.37 15.58
C LYS A 70 8.57 -12.02 14.88
N LEU A 71 7.97 -11.00 15.51
CA LEU A 71 7.85 -9.65 14.98
C LEU A 71 9.08 -8.76 15.27
N LEU A 72 10.05 -9.22 16.07
CA LEU A 72 11.30 -8.49 16.31
C LEU A 72 12.27 -8.67 15.15
N THR A 73 13.15 -7.70 14.99
CA THR A 73 14.18 -7.62 13.96
C THR A 73 15.57 -7.29 14.51
N SER A 74 15.66 -7.09 15.83
CA SER A 74 16.93 -7.00 16.54
C SER A 74 17.43 -8.38 16.95
N GLY A 75 18.64 -8.43 17.52
CA GLY A 75 19.19 -9.64 18.14
C GLY A 75 18.27 -10.31 19.17
N LEU A 76 17.28 -9.60 19.72
CA LEU A 76 16.26 -10.19 20.61
C LEU A 76 15.37 -11.22 19.89
N ALA A 77 15.20 -11.12 18.57
CA ALA A 77 14.48 -12.13 17.78
C ALA A 77 15.12 -13.51 17.96
N ALA A 78 16.44 -13.62 17.76
CA ALA A 78 17.20 -14.87 17.95
C ALA A 78 17.50 -15.20 19.42
N LYS A 79 17.84 -14.20 20.25
CA LYS A 79 18.54 -14.42 21.54
C LYS A 79 17.70 -14.09 22.79
N GLY A 80 16.49 -13.55 22.64
CA GLY A 80 15.96 -12.58 23.62
C GLY A 80 14.84 -12.96 24.59
N TYR A 81 14.70 -12.05 25.56
CA TYR A 81 13.64 -11.83 26.55
C TYR A 81 12.89 -10.53 26.22
N PRO A 82 12.00 -10.52 25.23
CA PRO A 82 11.33 -9.31 24.79
C PRO A 82 10.52 -8.66 25.90
N CYS A 83 10.50 -7.32 25.91
CA CYS A 83 9.78 -6.50 26.88
C CYS A 83 10.22 -6.71 28.34
N GLY A 84 11.33 -7.41 28.58
CA GLY A 84 11.96 -7.55 29.89
C GLY A 84 12.95 -6.42 30.18
N SER A 85 13.57 -6.47 31.36
CA SER A 85 14.59 -5.50 31.82
C SER A 85 15.86 -5.44 30.94
N HIS A 86 16.08 -6.47 30.12
CA HIS A 86 17.22 -6.57 29.19
C HIS A 86 16.90 -6.07 27.78
N ASP A 87 15.63 -5.80 27.45
CA ASP A 87 15.22 -5.26 26.15
C ASP A 87 15.51 -3.74 26.12
N ARG A 88 16.52 -3.34 25.33
CA ARG A 88 16.95 -1.94 25.17
C ARG A 88 16.18 -1.24 24.06
N GLU A 89 15.39 -2.00 23.32
CA GLU A 89 14.65 -1.59 22.15
C GLU A 89 13.23 -1.18 22.52
N THR A 90 12.72 -1.48 23.73
CA THR A 90 11.35 -1.23 24.21
C THR A 90 10.73 0.14 23.87
N THR A 91 11.51 1.21 23.73
CA THR A 91 11.03 2.56 23.39
C THR A 91 11.15 2.92 21.91
N LYS A 92 11.71 2.03 21.09
CA LYS A 92 11.96 2.25 19.66
C LYS A 92 10.63 2.23 18.91
N PRO A 93 10.48 3.04 17.83
CA PRO A 93 9.21 3.19 17.13
C PRO A 93 8.52 1.86 16.78
N TRP A 94 9.27 0.85 16.32
CA TRP A 94 8.69 -0.45 15.96
C TRP A 94 8.04 -1.19 17.13
N ARG A 95 8.42 -0.93 18.38
CA ARG A 95 7.81 -1.63 19.52
C ARG A 95 6.36 -1.21 19.76
N SER A 96 5.95 -0.05 19.24
CA SER A 96 4.56 0.42 19.21
C SER A 96 4.32 1.17 17.88
N PRO A 97 4.18 0.44 16.76
CA PRO A 97 4.19 1.02 15.42
C PRO A 97 3.13 2.11 15.27
N GLY A 98 3.46 3.18 14.55
CA GLY A 98 2.53 4.27 14.28
C GLY A 98 2.43 5.32 15.40
N THR A 99 2.98 5.06 16.59
CA THR A 99 2.77 5.94 17.76
C THR A 99 3.87 6.95 17.99
N ALA A 100 5.10 6.68 17.50
CA ALA A 100 6.19 7.64 17.60
C ALA A 100 5.81 8.94 16.87
N PRO A 101 6.03 10.12 17.49
CA PRO A 101 5.68 11.39 16.88
C PRO A 101 6.55 11.64 15.65
N ILE A 102 5.96 12.23 14.62
CA ILE A 102 6.63 12.66 13.39
C ILE A 102 6.24 14.10 13.10
N ALA A 103 7.16 14.88 12.55
CA ALA A 103 6.90 16.25 12.14
C ALA A 103 6.19 16.31 10.79
N SER A 104 6.42 15.32 9.91
CA SER A 104 5.77 15.24 8.60
C SER A 104 5.52 13.78 8.20
N PRO A 105 4.29 13.39 7.81
CA PRO A 105 3.99 12.04 7.33
C PRO A 105 4.56 11.74 5.93
N CYS A 106 5.15 12.74 5.28
CA CYS A 106 5.85 12.63 4.02
C CYS A 106 7.36 12.83 4.20
N GLY A 107 7.89 12.73 5.42
CA GLY A 107 9.31 12.91 5.71
C GLY A 107 9.65 14.31 6.16
N SER A 108 10.66 14.45 7.02
CA SER A 108 11.22 15.73 7.43
C SER A 108 12.65 15.83 6.96
N LYS A 109 12.96 16.84 6.15
CA LYS A 109 14.30 17.00 5.58
C LYS A 109 15.33 17.22 6.68
N GLN A 110 16.43 16.49 6.60
CA GLN A 110 17.58 16.58 7.51
C GLN A 110 17.17 16.50 8.99
N ALA A 111 16.33 15.53 9.35
CA ALA A 111 15.88 15.34 10.73
C ALA A 111 15.32 16.64 11.34
N HIS A 112 14.31 17.21 10.68
CA HIS A 112 13.60 18.44 11.08
C HIS A 112 14.33 19.77 10.83
N ALA A 113 15.56 19.77 10.30
CA ALA A 113 16.28 21.00 10.01
C ALA A 113 15.83 21.72 8.73
N GLY A 114 15.07 21.05 7.86
CA GLY A 114 14.57 21.60 6.60
C GLY A 114 13.05 21.58 6.46
N GLU A 115 12.59 21.67 5.21
CA GLU A 115 11.17 21.69 4.87
C GLU A 115 10.45 20.37 5.17
N PRO A 116 9.14 20.42 5.51
CA PRO A 116 8.34 19.21 5.63
C PRO A 116 8.06 18.63 4.24
N GLY A 117 8.15 17.31 4.10
CA GLY A 117 7.90 16.61 2.84
C GLY A 117 6.49 16.76 2.30
N THR A 118 5.54 17.17 3.14
CA THR A 118 4.18 17.52 2.71
C THR A 118 4.13 18.79 1.85
N ALA A 119 5.14 19.65 1.93
CA ALA A 119 5.29 20.85 1.10
C ALA A 119 5.97 20.58 -0.25
N LEU A 120 6.50 19.37 -0.48
CA LEU A 120 7.09 19.01 -1.76
C LEU A 120 6.02 18.91 -2.85
N PRO A 121 6.37 19.26 -4.12
CA PRO A 121 5.45 19.13 -5.24
C PRO A 121 4.99 17.68 -5.43
N PRO A 122 3.78 17.45 -5.97
CA PRO A 122 3.31 16.12 -6.30
C PRO A 122 4.23 15.41 -7.29
N SER A 123 4.37 14.11 -7.08
CA SER A 123 4.99 13.17 -8.02
C SER A 123 4.03 12.80 -9.16
N SER A 124 4.57 12.13 -10.20
CA SER A 124 3.75 11.53 -11.24
C SER A 124 2.77 10.52 -10.65
N ARG A 125 1.48 10.67 -10.96
CA ARG A 125 0.44 9.82 -10.42
C ARG A 125 0.37 8.49 -11.17
N ILE A 126 0.49 7.39 -10.43
CA ILE A 126 0.04 6.09 -10.93
C ILE A 126 -1.49 5.98 -10.78
N VAL A 127 -2.14 5.34 -11.75
CA VAL A 127 -3.58 5.15 -11.75
C VAL A 127 -3.94 3.79 -11.17
N TRP A 128 -4.81 3.77 -10.17
CA TRP A 128 -5.35 2.56 -9.55
C TRP A 128 -6.86 2.49 -9.76
N ARG A 129 -7.41 1.27 -9.85
CA ARG A 129 -8.86 1.06 -9.92
C ARG A 129 -9.39 0.70 -8.54
N GLN A 130 -10.55 1.23 -8.16
CA GLN A 130 -11.27 0.82 -6.95
C GLN A 130 -11.34 -0.70 -6.81
N GLY A 131 -11.15 -1.22 -5.60
CA GLY A 131 -11.24 -2.65 -5.32
C GLY A 131 -10.08 -3.51 -5.84
N ALA A 132 -9.12 -2.93 -6.59
CA ALA A 132 -8.00 -3.68 -7.12
C ALA A 132 -6.97 -4.04 -6.03
N THR A 133 -6.23 -5.12 -6.28
CA THR A 133 -4.94 -5.33 -5.63
C THR A 133 -3.88 -4.53 -6.37
N VAL A 134 -3.10 -3.73 -5.65
CA VAL A 134 -2.10 -2.83 -6.23
C VAL A 134 -0.72 -3.11 -5.64
N ASP A 135 0.32 -2.92 -6.44
CA ASP A 135 1.70 -3.10 -6.00
C ASP A 135 2.28 -1.79 -5.48
N ILE A 136 2.98 -1.88 -4.34
CA ILE A 136 3.76 -0.79 -3.78
C ILE A 136 5.17 -1.31 -3.51
N ALA A 137 6.18 -0.55 -3.95
CA ALA A 137 7.58 -0.93 -3.83
C ALA A 137 8.35 0.01 -2.91
N MET A 138 9.20 -0.57 -2.06
CA MET A 138 10.12 0.15 -1.19
C MET A 138 11.51 -0.49 -1.20
N SER A 139 12.54 0.24 -0.80
CA SER A 139 13.86 -0.33 -0.55
C SER A 139 14.60 0.40 0.58
N ILE A 140 15.67 -0.22 1.08
CA ILE A 140 16.44 0.25 2.22
C ILE A 140 17.94 0.29 1.86
N THR A 141 18.53 1.44 2.13
CA THR A 141 19.97 1.73 1.96
C THR A 141 20.74 1.55 3.26
N ALA A 142 20.16 1.85 4.41
CA ALA A 142 20.73 1.57 5.72
C ALA A 142 19.67 0.91 6.60
N ASN A 143 19.87 -0.37 6.91
CA ASN A 143 18.87 -1.21 7.54
C ASN A 143 18.95 -1.12 9.07
N HIS A 144 17.85 -0.70 9.69
CA HIS A 144 17.71 -0.58 11.15
C HIS A 144 16.56 -1.44 11.68
N GLY A 145 16.24 -2.51 10.96
CA GLY A 145 15.18 -3.44 11.33
C GLY A 145 13.82 -2.75 11.35
N GLY A 146 12.92 -3.18 12.23
CA GLY A 146 11.61 -2.64 12.45
C GLY A 146 10.57 -3.16 11.46
N GLY A 147 9.65 -2.29 11.07
CA GLY A 147 8.58 -2.64 10.16
C GLY A 147 7.82 -1.44 9.66
N TYR A 148 7.01 -1.65 8.64
CA TYR A 148 6.48 -0.56 7.81
C TYR A 148 5.00 -0.73 7.48
N SER A 149 4.38 0.38 7.05
CA SER A 149 2.99 0.43 6.59
C SER A 149 2.82 1.36 5.38
N TYR A 150 1.74 1.13 4.63
CA TYR A 150 1.30 1.97 3.53
C TYR A 150 -0.10 2.51 3.80
N ARG A 151 -0.28 3.80 3.60
CA ARG A 151 -1.47 4.53 4.06
C ARG A 151 -1.85 5.60 3.06
N LEU A 152 -3.14 5.85 2.86
CA LEU A 152 -3.63 6.87 1.94
C LEU A 152 -4.18 8.08 2.69
N CYS A 153 -4.13 9.25 2.07
CA CYS A 153 -4.93 10.40 2.48
C CYS A 153 -5.50 11.07 1.22
N PRO A 154 -6.82 11.36 1.14
CA PRO A 154 -7.38 12.09 0.01
C PRO A 154 -6.66 13.43 -0.17
N SER A 155 -6.27 13.78 -1.39
CA SER A 155 -5.59 15.05 -1.69
C SER A 155 -6.47 16.28 -1.46
N SER A 156 -7.79 16.09 -1.29
CA SER A 156 -8.74 17.12 -0.85
C SER A 156 -8.64 17.45 0.64
N ARG A 157 -7.82 16.72 1.41
CA ARG A 157 -7.57 16.93 2.84
C ARG A 157 -6.10 17.24 3.08
N ALA A 158 -5.82 17.90 4.20
CA ALA A 158 -4.44 18.06 4.67
C ALA A 158 -3.81 16.68 4.96
N PRO A 159 -2.60 16.39 4.45
CA PRO A 159 -1.93 15.11 4.67
C PRO A 159 -1.36 15.05 6.09
N THR A 160 -2.22 14.75 7.07
CA THR A 160 -1.84 14.57 8.48
C THR A 160 -1.62 13.10 8.81
N GLU A 161 -0.81 12.81 9.83
CA GLU A 161 -0.64 11.44 10.33
C GLU A 161 -1.98 10.79 10.73
N SER A 162 -2.91 11.55 11.30
CA SER A 162 -4.26 11.07 11.62
C SER A 162 -5.09 10.71 10.38
N CYS A 163 -4.94 11.45 9.27
CA CYS A 163 -5.58 11.09 8.01
C CYS A 163 -5.06 9.74 7.50
N PHE A 164 -3.73 9.55 7.54
CA PHE A 164 -3.09 8.31 7.10
C PHE A 164 -3.44 7.11 7.99
N GLN A 165 -3.44 7.27 9.32
CA GLN A 165 -3.83 6.19 10.24
C GLN A 165 -5.28 5.74 10.04
N ALA A 166 -6.18 6.68 9.76
CA ALA A 166 -7.59 6.37 9.48
C ALA A 166 -7.80 5.65 8.13
N ASN A 167 -6.79 5.62 7.26
CA ASN A 167 -6.87 5.12 5.90
C ASN A 167 -5.66 4.22 5.57
N SER A 168 -5.30 3.35 6.52
CA SER A 168 -4.25 2.35 6.31
C SER A 168 -4.70 1.27 5.33
N LEU A 169 -3.81 0.91 4.40
CA LEU A 169 -4.09 -0.13 3.41
C LEU A 169 -3.80 -1.51 3.98
N ARG A 170 -4.69 -2.46 3.70
CA ARG A 170 -4.49 -3.87 4.05
C ARG A 170 -3.54 -4.52 3.06
N PHE A 171 -2.62 -5.33 3.56
CA PHE A 171 -1.87 -6.25 2.72
C PHE A 171 -2.83 -7.30 2.13
N ALA A 172 -2.75 -7.54 0.83
CA ALA A 172 -3.60 -8.51 0.12
C ALA A 172 -3.11 -9.95 0.29
N SER A 173 -1.87 -10.15 0.75
CA SER A 173 -1.24 -11.46 0.88
C SER A 173 -0.22 -11.51 2.03
N ASN A 174 0.13 -12.73 2.44
CA ASN A 174 1.17 -13.02 3.43
C ASN A 174 2.54 -13.28 2.79
N ILE A 175 2.77 -12.70 1.61
CA ILE A 175 4.03 -12.77 0.88
C ILE A 175 4.48 -11.37 0.48
N THR A 176 5.78 -11.22 0.27
CA THR A 176 6.39 -10.03 -0.34
C THR A 176 7.22 -10.51 -1.53
N THR A 177 7.14 -9.78 -2.63
CA THR A 177 7.99 -10.02 -3.79
C THR A 177 9.28 -9.24 -3.63
N VAL A 178 10.42 -9.92 -3.71
CA VAL A 178 11.72 -9.30 -3.83
C VAL A 178 11.98 -9.11 -5.32
N ARG A 179 12.16 -7.87 -5.75
CA ARG A 179 12.52 -7.53 -7.14
C ARG A 179 13.95 -7.02 -7.17
N PHE A 180 14.85 -7.75 -7.82
CA PHE A 180 16.24 -7.36 -7.97
C PHE A 180 16.40 -6.24 -9.01
N VAL A 181 17.53 -5.54 -8.97
CA VAL A 181 17.84 -4.45 -9.91
C VAL A 181 17.92 -4.91 -11.37
N ASP A 182 18.21 -6.19 -11.61
CA ASP A 182 18.18 -6.81 -12.95
C ASP A 182 16.76 -7.15 -13.44
N GLY A 183 15.74 -6.90 -12.61
CA GLY A 183 14.34 -7.17 -12.90
C GLY A 183 13.86 -8.57 -12.56
N SER A 184 14.76 -9.50 -12.19
CA SER A 184 14.36 -10.82 -11.70
C SER A 184 13.63 -10.71 -10.36
N THR A 185 12.79 -11.70 -10.07
CA THR A 185 11.97 -11.71 -8.85
C THR A 185 12.03 -13.04 -8.12
N ILE A 186 11.89 -12.97 -6.80
CA ILE A 186 11.58 -14.11 -5.94
C ILE A 186 10.48 -13.71 -4.97
N THR A 187 9.78 -14.70 -4.41
CA THR A 187 8.75 -14.48 -3.40
C THR A 187 9.25 -15.00 -2.06
N ILE A 188 9.05 -14.19 -1.00
CA ILE A 188 9.38 -14.57 0.37
C ILE A 188 8.15 -14.47 1.28
N PRO A 189 8.07 -15.28 2.36
CA PRO A 189 7.04 -15.11 3.36
C PRO A 189 7.11 -13.71 4.01
N ALA A 190 5.96 -13.10 4.25
CA ALA A 190 5.85 -11.81 4.92
C ALA A 190 5.12 -11.95 6.26
N MET A 191 5.66 -11.32 7.30
CA MET A 191 5.07 -11.35 8.63
C MET A 191 4.23 -10.10 8.86
N ARG A 192 2.92 -10.24 8.67
CA ARG A 192 1.94 -9.18 8.91
C ARG A 192 1.61 -9.12 10.40
N VAL A 193 1.42 -7.92 10.94
CA VAL A 193 1.06 -7.73 12.35
C VAL A 193 -0.45 -7.91 12.52
N ASP A 194 -0.84 -8.87 13.34
CA ASP A 194 -2.23 -9.24 13.64
C ASP A 194 -2.64 -8.94 15.10
N GLN A 195 -1.73 -8.40 15.91
CA GLN A 195 -1.98 -8.08 17.31
C GLN A 195 -3.05 -6.99 17.46
N ALA A 196 -4.16 -7.33 18.14
CA ALA A 196 -5.30 -6.43 18.31
C ALA A 196 -5.01 -5.11 19.07
N ASN A 197 -3.90 -5.04 19.83
CA ASN A 197 -3.47 -3.82 20.52
C ASN A 197 -2.79 -2.80 19.58
N ILE A 198 -2.48 -3.19 18.34
CA ILE A 198 -1.96 -2.31 17.28
C ILE A 198 -3.14 -1.73 16.50
N THR A 199 -3.50 -0.49 16.82
CA THR A 199 -4.69 0.20 16.28
C THR A 199 -4.35 1.30 15.28
N THR A 200 -3.07 1.49 14.95
CA THR A 200 -2.55 2.58 14.12
C THR A 200 -2.49 2.23 12.63
N GLY A 201 -3.05 1.08 12.24
CA GLY A 201 -3.10 0.61 10.86
C GLY A 201 -2.59 -0.82 10.72
N HIS A 202 -2.37 -1.22 9.47
CA HIS A 202 -1.82 -2.51 9.09
C HIS A 202 -0.31 -2.39 8.90
N TRP A 203 0.43 -3.25 9.57
CA TRP A 203 1.89 -3.22 9.61
C TRP A 203 2.47 -4.56 9.17
N THR A 204 3.69 -4.50 8.65
CA THR A 204 4.48 -5.70 8.34
C THR A 204 5.87 -5.56 8.94
N LYS A 205 6.40 -6.66 9.49
CA LYS A 205 7.81 -6.74 9.87
C LYS A 205 8.68 -6.59 8.63
N ASN A 206 9.80 -5.88 8.77
CA ASN A 206 10.87 -5.91 7.77
C ASN A 206 11.44 -7.34 7.69
N PRO A 207 11.30 -8.05 6.56
CA PRO A 207 11.70 -9.45 6.44
C PRO A 207 13.21 -9.62 6.23
N ILE A 208 13.96 -8.53 6.09
CA ILE A 208 15.40 -8.56 5.82
C ILE A 208 16.16 -8.18 7.10
N PRO A 209 16.89 -9.13 7.72
CA PRO A 209 17.66 -8.84 8.92
C PRO A 209 18.82 -7.89 8.64
N LYS A 210 19.20 -7.07 9.63
CA LYS A 210 20.43 -6.27 9.52
C LYS A 210 21.66 -7.18 9.64
N SER A 211 21.62 -8.14 10.54
CA SER A 211 22.65 -9.17 10.69
C SER A 211 22.00 -10.55 10.67
N ALA A 212 22.69 -11.55 10.13
CA ALA A 212 22.23 -12.96 10.20
C ALA A 212 22.06 -13.45 11.64
N ASP A 213 22.69 -12.77 12.61
CA ASP A 213 22.51 -12.99 14.05
C ASP A 213 21.16 -12.50 14.60
N ASP A 214 20.47 -11.60 13.90
CA ASP A 214 19.16 -11.08 14.31
C ASP A 214 18.08 -12.14 14.07
N PHE A 215 17.99 -12.63 12.82
CA PHE A 215 17.19 -13.77 12.41
C PHE A 215 17.68 -14.28 11.04
N ALA A 216 17.23 -15.47 10.64
CA ALA A 216 17.67 -16.09 9.38
C ALA A 216 17.28 -15.24 8.17
N PRO A 217 18.24 -14.88 7.28
CA PRO A 217 17.95 -14.25 6.00
C PRO A 217 17.00 -15.10 5.14
N PRO A 218 15.95 -14.53 4.52
CA PRO A 218 14.99 -15.31 3.73
C PRO A 218 15.56 -15.81 2.38
N PHE A 219 16.69 -15.26 1.93
CA PHE A 219 17.41 -15.70 0.74
C PHE A 219 18.88 -15.26 0.83
N LYS A 220 19.74 -15.83 -0.04
CA LYS A 220 21.16 -15.45 -0.12
C LYS A 220 21.29 -13.99 -0.54
N GLY A 221 21.95 -13.18 0.29
CA GLY A 221 22.08 -11.73 0.07
C GLY A 221 20.90 -10.91 0.59
N GLY A 222 19.85 -11.54 1.13
CA GLY A 222 18.73 -10.88 1.81
C GLY A 222 19.07 -10.54 3.26
N VAL A 223 20.16 -9.80 3.50
CA VAL A 223 20.65 -9.37 4.82
C VAL A 223 21.40 -8.04 4.66
N ASP A 224 21.64 -7.34 5.78
CA ASP A 224 22.40 -6.09 5.84
C ASP A 224 21.66 -4.92 5.18
N SER A 225 22.41 -4.02 4.55
CA SER A 225 22.04 -2.71 4.06
C SER A 225 22.33 -2.63 2.55
N LYS A 226 22.10 -1.45 1.93
CA LYS A 226 22.39 -1.21 0.51
C LYS A 226 21.73 -2.23 -0.42
N TRP A 227 20.44 -2.49 -0.21
CA TRP A 227 19.75 -3.58 -0.89
C TRP A 227 19.76 -3.39 -2.42
N PRO A 228 20.36 -4.31 -3.20
CA PRO A 228 20.27 -4.32 -4.66
C PRO A 228 18.93 -4.91 -5.14
N PHE A 229 17.87 -4.67 -4.36
CA PHE A 229 16.52 -5.15 -4.60
C PHE A 229 15.51 -4.25 -3.88
N SER A 230 14.26 -4.31 -4.32
CA SER A 230 13.11 -3.70 -3.66
C SER A 230 12.19 -4.77 -3.09
N LEU A 231 11.51 -4.45 -2.00
CA LEU A 231 10.37 -5.21 -1.52
C LEU A 231 9.10 -4.65 -2.17
N VAL A 232 8.33 -5.51 -2.81
CA VAL A 232 7.07 -5.19 -3.47
C VAL A 232 5.95 -5.92 -2.73
N ASP A 233 5.06 -5.15 -2.14
CA ASP A 233 3.90 -5.64 -1.42
C ASP A 233 2.62 -5.39 -2.21
N GLN A 234 1.75 -6.40 -2.21
CA GLN A 234 0.40 -6.29 -2.74
C GLN A 234 -0.54 -5.72 -1.67
N MET A 235 -1.21 -4.63 -2.01
CA MET A 235 -2.17 -3.95 -1.15
C MET A 235 -3.59 -4.07 -1.70
N ALA A 236 -4.54 -4.39 -0.85
CA ALA A 236 -5.96 -4.43 -1.21
C ALA A 236 -6.54 -3.02 -1.12
N LEU A 237 -6.90 -2.43 -2.25
CA LEU A 237 -7.58 -1.15 -2.28
C LEU A 237 -9.07 -1.35 -1.91
N PRO A 238 -9.65 -0.57 -0.98
CA PRO A 238 -11.06 -0.74 -0.61
C PRO A 238 -11.97 -0.57 -1.83
N ALA A 239 -12.98 -1.44 -2.00
CA ALA A 239 -13.92 -1.36 -3.12
C ALA A 239 -14.73 -0.05 -3.10
N GLN A 240 -14.99 0.48 -1.90
CA GLN A 240 -15.75 1.69 -1.64
C GLN A 240 -14.89 2.96 -1.51
N ILE A 241 -13.57 2.89 -1.75
CA ILE A 241 -12.73 4.09 -1.72
C ILE A 241 -13.25 5.10 -2.75
N ALA A 242 -13.36 6.39 -2.42
CA ALA A 242 -13.84 7.37 -3.40
C ALA A 242 -12.86 7.50 -4.59
N PRO A 243 -13.31 7.66 -5.84
CA PRO A 243 -12.43 8.04 -6.93
C PRO A 243 -11.87 9.45 -6.68
N GLY A 244 -10.60 9.66 -7.03
CA GLY A 244 -9.93 10.94 -6.79
C GLY A 244 -8.42 10.80 -6.64
N ASP A 245 -7.79 11.92 -6.33
CA ASP A 245 -6.36 11.97 -6.05
C ASP A 245 -6.11 11.67 -4.58
N TYR A 246 -5.06 10.89 -4.32
CA TYR A 246 -4.61 10.55 -2.99
C TYR A 246 -3.10 10.75 -2.87
N VAL A 247 -2.68 11.15 -1.69
CA VAL A 247 -1.29 11.03 -1.25
C VAL A 247 -1.13 9.67 -0.60
N LEU A 248 -0.11 8.92 -1.00
CA LEU A 248 0.30 7.69 -0.35
C LEU A 248 1.48 7.98 0.56
N SER A 249 1.41 7.57 1.82
CA SER A 249 2.53 7.59 2.76
C SER A 249 3.04 6.17 2.99
N TRP A 250 4.32 5.97 2.73
CA TRP A 250 5.09 4.86 3.28
C TRP A 250 5.72 5.32 4.59
N ARG A 251 5.53 4.55 5.65
CA ARG A 251 6.15 4.78 6.96
C ARG A 251 6.87 3.54 7.42
N TRP A 252 8.11 3.72 7.84
CA TRP A 252 8.95 2.70 8.42
C TRP A 252 9.40 3.12 9.82
N ASP A 253 8.95 2.36 10.81
CA ASP A 253 9.29 2.53 12.21
C ASP A 253 10.49 1.61 12.50
N CYS A 254 11.64 2.18 12.86
CA CYS A 254 12.86 1.42 13.12
C CYS A 254 12.83 0.74 14.50
N GLU A 255 13.57 -0.37 14.63
CA GLU A 255 13.75 -1.05 15.92
C GLU A 255 15.14 -0.85 16.51
N LEU A 256 16.17 -0.69 15.67
CA LEU A 256 17.55 -0.56 16.13
C LEU A 256 17.93 0.89 16.46
N THR A 257 17.16 1.86 15.98
CA THR A 257 17.40 3.30 16.20
C THR A 257 16.10 4.06 16.52
N PRO A 258 16.17 5.20 17.22
CA PRO A 258 15.00 6.05 17.51
C PRO A 258 14.62 6.89 16.28
N GLN A 259 14.30 6.23 15.16
CA GLN A 259 14.04 6.88 13.87
C GLN A 259 12.74 6.38 13.25
N VAL A 260 12.05 7.30 12.57
CA VAL A 260 10.91 6.99 11.70
C VAL A 260 11.20 7.55 10.31
N TRP A 261 11.03 6.72 9.28
CA TRP A 261 11.24 7.08 7.89
C TRP A 261 9.92 7.21 7.20
N THR A 262 9.73 8.31 6.49
CA THR A 262 8.50 8.55 5.75
C THR A 262 8.77 9.17 4.41
N ASN A 263 8.08 8.67 3.38
CA ASN A 263 8.01 9.30 2.07
C ASN A 263 6.56 9.32 1.61
N CYS A 264 6.28 10.21 0.67
CA CYS A 264 4.99 10.23 0.01
C CYS A 264 5.13 10.10 -1.50
N GLY A 265 4.19 9.37 -2.11
CA GLY A 265 3.95 9.36 -3.55
C GLY A 265 2.51 9.75 -3.85
N ASP A 266 2.18 9.96 -5.11
CA ASP A 266 0.86 10.40 -5.54
C ASP A 266 0.17 9.31 -6.38
N VAL A 267 -1.11 9.09 -6.11
CA VAL A 267 -1.92 8.11 -6.84
C VAL A 267 -3.25 8.73 -7.26
N ARG A 268 -3.80 8.27 -8.37
CA ARG A 268 -5.18 8.56 -8.76
C ARG A 268 -6.01 7.29 -8.75
N VAL A 269 -7.08 7.29 -7.98
CA VAL A 269 -8.06 6.21 -7.97
C VAL A 269 -9.19 6.52 -8.94
N VAL A 270 -9.47 5.59 -9.83
CA VAL A 270 -10.59 5.64 -10.79
C VAL A 270 -11.66 4.62 -10.45
N SER A 271 -12.89 4.89 -10.90
CA SER A 271 -14.04 4.03 -10.65
C SER A 271 -13.90 2.66 -11.31
N SER A 272 -14.35 1.60 -10.63
CA SER A 272 -14.47 0.26 -11.23
C SER A 272 -15.64 0.15 -12.21
N LEU A 273 -16.59 1.10 -12.17
CA LEU A 273 -17.78 1.14 -13.04
C LEU A 273 -17.55 1.83 -14.39
N GLN A 274 -16.32 2.29 -14.67
CA GLN A 274 -15.99 2.73 -16.02
C GLN A 274 -15.91 1.50 -16.92
N LYS A 275 -16.97 1.25 -17.71
CA LYS A 275 -16.98 0.28 -18.82
C LYS A 275 -15.69 0.53 -19.64
N PRO A 276 -14.90 -0.51 -19.99
CA PRO A 276 -13.86 -0.36 -20.99
C PRO A 276 -14.47 0.37 -22.19
N ARG A 277 -13.82 1.41 -22.70
CA ARG A 277 -14.28 2.02 -23.95
C ARG A 277 -14.28 0.90 -25.00
N GLU A 278 -15.40 0.75 -25.68
CA GLU A 278 -15.58 -0.20 -26.78
C GLU A 278 -14.42 0.04 -27.78
N GLY A 279 -13.48 -0.90 -27.85
CA GLY A 279 -12.22 -0.75 -28.57
C GLY A 279 -10.96 -1.32 -27.89
N ASP A 280 -11.05 -1.75 -26.62
CA ASP A 280 -9.92 -2.34 -25.87
C ASP A 280 -10.07 -3.86 -25.67
N GLU A 281 -10.56 -4.58 -26.68
CA GLU A 281 -10.48 -6.05 -26.72
C GLU A 281 -9.07 -6.45 -27.17
N GLY A 282 -8.17 -6.62 -26.18
CA GLY A 282 -7.02 -7.51 -26.35
C GLY A 282 -7.51 -8.95 -26.57
N PRO A 283 -6.76 -9.78 -27.31
CA PRO A 283 -7.22 -11.13 -27.66
C PRO A 283 -7.48 -11.95 -26.40
N ALA A 284 -8.64 -12.61 -26.37
CA ALA A 284 -9.07 -13.50 -25.31
C ALA A 284 -7.99 -14.55 -25.00
N ALA A 285 -7.85 -14.86 -23.71
CA ALA A 285 -6.97 -15.90 -23.22
C ALA A 285 -7.27 -17.23 -23.92
N ILE A 286 -6.27 -17.78 -24.61
CA ILE A 286 -6.29 -19.15 -25.10
C ILE A 286 -6.08 -20.05 -23.88
N GLU A 287 -7.07 -20.89 -23.56
CA GLU A 287 -6.91 -22.02 -22.64
C GLU A 287 -5.81 -22.94 -23.18
N VAL A 288 -4.80 -23.22 -22.36
CA VAL A 288 -3.73 -24.17 -22.69
C VAL A 288 -3.91 -25.40 -21.83
N ASP A 289 -4.46 -26.45 -22.41
CA ASP A 289 -4.26 -27.83 -21.93
C ASP A 289 -2.78 -28.20 -22.14
N GLY A 290 -2.09 -28.64 -21.09
CA GLY A 290 -0.77 -29.26 -21.20
C GLY A 290 -0.87 -30.77 -21.51
N PRO A 291 0.22 -31.55 -21.38
CA PRO A 291 1.61 -31.27 -21.76
C PRO A 291 2.23 -32.44 -22.57
N THR A 292 3.09 -32.18 -23.57
CA THR A 292 4.08 -33.20 -24.01
C THR A 292 5.35 -32.59 -24.64
N ALA A 293 6.48 -32.95 -24.03
CA ALA A 293 7.76 -33.39 -24.60
C ALA A 293 8.51 -32.56 -25.69
N VAL A 294 9.64 -31.97 -25.26
CA VAL A 294 11.02 -31.95 -25.83
C VAL A 294 11.23 -32.01 -27.35
N ASP A 295 11.90 -31.00 -27.94
CA ASP A 295 13.30 -31.09 -28.44
C ASP A 295 13.87 -29.69 -28.80
N LYS A 296 15.20 -29.65 -28.82
CA LYS A 296 16.17 -28.56 -28.92
C LYS A 296 16.21 -27.85 -30.28
N SER A 297 16.79 -26.66 -30.18
CA SER A 297 17.65 -26.00 -31.17
C SER A 297 16.96 -25.21 -32.28
N LEU A 298 16.90 -23.88 -32.11
CA LEU A 298 17.49 -22.96 -33.09
C LEU A 298 17.72 -21.56 -32.49
N LYS A 299 19.00 -21.17 -32.40
CA LYS A 299 19.41 -19.77 -32.46
C LYS A 299 19.46 -19.37 -33.93
N ALA A 300 18.80 -18.27 -34.31
CA ALA A 300 19.32 -17.22 -35.21
C ALA A 300 18.18 -16.30 -35.67
N GLU A 301 18.42 -14.99 -35.50
CA GLU A 301 18.00 -13.83 -36.33
C GLU A 301 16.55 -13.67 -36.84
N LEU A 302 15.89 -12.60 -36.36
CA LEU A 302 15.25 -11.51 -37.14
C LEU A 302 14.72 -10.44 -36.13
N HIS A 303 15.27 -9.23 -36.06
CA HIS A 303 14.84 -8.00 -36.76
C HIS A 303 13.31 -7.79 -36.92
N SER A 304 12.82 -6.69 -36.28
CA SER A 304 11.73 -5.77 -36.69
C SER A 304 10.32 -6.36 -36.83
N GLU A 305 9.30 -6.04 -36.02
CA GLU A 305 8.38 -4.87 -36.02
C GLU A 305 7.18 -5.28 -35.10
N ALA A 306 6.34 -4.48 -34.43
CA ALA A 306 6.13 -3.04 -34.25
C ALA A 306 5.07 -2.83 -33.12
N THR A 307 4.88 -1.57 -32.70
CA THR A 307 3.71 -0.94 -32.03
C THR A 307 3.56 -1.15 -30.50
N GLY A 308 3.45 -0.17 -29.61
CA GLY A 308 3.32 1.29 -29.73
C GLY A 308 2.03 1.80 -29.07
N VAL A 309 2.07 2.18 -27.78
CA VAL A 309 1.13 3.15 -27.17
C VAL A 309 1.92 4.03 -26.20
N GLY A 310 2.22 5.25 -26.66
CA GLY A 310 3.01 6.25 -25.95
C GLY A 310 2.19 7.13 -25.00
N THR A 311 2.83 7.50 -23.90
CA THR A 311 2.41 8.52 -22.92
C THR A 311 2.63 9.95 -23.45
N PRO A 312 1.86 10.98 -23.02
CA PRO A 312 2.04 12.35 -23.50
C PRO A 312 3.30 13.05 -22.93
N TYR A 313 4.03 13.72 -23.83
CA TYR A 313 5.34 14.36 -23.64
C TYR A 313 5.26 15.81 -23.15
N THR A 314 6.29 16.23 -22.39
CA THR A 314 6.50 17.56 -21.80
C THR A 314 7.44 18.46 -22.64
N GLY A 315 7.18 18.58 -23.95
CA GLY A 315 7.88 19.51 -24.85
C GLY A 315 6.87 20.36 -25.62
N GLY A 316 7.15 21.65 -25.86
CA GLY A 316 6.22 22.55 -26.56
C GLY A 316 5.88 22.09 -27.98
N ALA A 317 4.76 22.57 -28.53
CA ALA A 317 4.30 22.19 -29.87
C ALA A 317 5.37 22.45 -30.94
N THR A 318 5.77 21.39 -31.64
CA THR A 318 6.90 21.38 -32.58
C THR A 318 6.51 20.68 -33.88
N CYS A 319 6.94 21.24 -35.01
CA CYS A 319 6.79 20.63 -36.33
C CYS A 319 7.99 19.71 -36.62
N CYS A 320 7.74 18.44 -36.96
CA CYS A 320 8.75 17.42 -37.16
C CYS A 320 8.73 16.92 -38.62
N TRP A 321 9.86 16.89 -39.34
CA TRP A 321 9.93 16.47 -40.76
C TRP A 321 10.53 15.07 -40.99
N SER A 322 11.17 14.50 -39.96
CA SER A 322 11.75 13.14 -39.90
C SER A 322 12.24 12.94 -38.46
N LYS A 323 12.98 11.87 -38.13
CA LYS A 323 13.61 11.63 -36.79
C LYS A 323 14.60 12.73 -36.31
N TRP A 324 14.57 13.92 -36.89
CA TRP A 324 15.39 15.06 -36.50
C TRP A 324 14.76 15.79 -35.32
N GLY A 325 15.46 15.80 -34.20
CA GLY A 325 15.04 16.35 -32.91
C GLY A 325 15.50 15.45 -31.76
N ASP A 326 15.44 15.92 -30.51
CA ASP A 326 15.65 15.03 -29.38
C ASP A 326 14.56 13.95 -29.30
N GLN A 327 14.88 12.84 -28.61
CA GLN A 327 14.00 11.68 -28.46
C GLN A 327 12.65 12.04 -27.81
N HIS A 328 12.54 13.23 -27.20
CA HIS A 328 11.34 13.71 -26.53
C HIS A 328 10.44 14.58 -27.40
N SER A 329 11.00 15.29 -28.38
CA SER A 329 10.26 16.27 -29.18
C SER A 329 9.74 15.68 -30.48
N CYS A 330 10.56 14.89 -31.19
CA CYS A 330 10.21 14.26 -32.46
C CYS A 330 10.52 12.74 -32.49
N GLY A 331 10.95 12.16 -31.37
CA GLY A 331 11.36 10.75 -31.29
C GLY A 331 10.25 9.73 -31.54
N SER A 332 8.98 10.15 -31.45
CA SER A 332 7.79 9.34 -31.78
C SER A 332 7.23 9.61 -33.19
N PHE A 333 8.00 10.22 -34.09
CA PHE A 333 7.59 10.49 -35.46
C PHE A 333 7.21 9.18 -36.18
N PRO A 334 5.99 9.04 -36.77
CA PRO A 334 5.52 7.77 -37.30
C PRO A 334 6.36 7.30 -38.49
N ALA A 335 6.71 6.02 -38.52
CA ALA A 335 7.45 5.41 -39.62
C ALA A 335 6.60 5.41 -40.90
N GLY A 336 7.22 5.70 -42.05
CA GLY A 336 6.54 5.73 -43.36
C GLY A 336 5.83 7.05 -43.70
N THR A 337 5.89 8.06 -42.82
CA THR A 337 5.30 9.38 -43.05
C THR A 337 6.29 10.32 -43.75
N SER A 338 5.83 11.10 -44.73
CA SER A 338 6.64 12.09 -45.46
C SER A 338 6.05 13.50 -45.29
N GLY A 339 6.88 14.48 -44.93
CA GLY A 339 6.46 15.87 -44.70
C GLY A 339 6.55 16.28 -43.23
N GLY A 340 6.27 17.55 -42.93
CA GLY A 340 6.25 18.09 -41.57
C GLY A 340 4.96 17.78 -40.84
N HIS A 341 5.01 17.22 -39.63
CA HIS A 341 3.85 16.92 -38.78
C HIS A 341 4.04 17.36 -37.32
N CYS A 342 2.96 17.75 -36.66
CA CYS A 342 3.01 18.26 -35.28
C CYS A 342 3.20 17.15 -34.24
N ASN A 343 4.11 17.36 -33.27
CA ASN A 343 4.35 16.41 -32.19
C ASN A 343 3.19 16.29 -31.17
N THR A 344 2.30 17.29 -31.14
CA THR A 344 1.06 17.28 -30.35
C THR A 344 -0.09 16.55 -31.04
N ASP A 345 -0.02 16.39 -32.38
CA ASP A 345 -1.00 15.67 -33.20
C ASP A 345 -0.37 15.28 -34.56
N TRP A 346 0.05 14.02 -34.70
CA TRP A 346 0.71 13.51 -35.91
C TRP A 346 -0.18 13.54 -37.15
N SER A 347 -1.50 13.74 -37.01
CA SER A 347 -2.40 13.89 -38.16
C SER A 347 -2.34 15.29 -38.79
N LYS A 348 -1.76 16.29 -38.11
CA LYS A 348 -1.64 17.66 -38.62
C LYS A 348 -0.30 17.90 -39.30
N THR A 349 -0.37 18.28 -40.57
CA THR A 349 0.79 18.74 -41.35
C THR A 349 1.18 20.18 -40.96
N CYS A 350 2.47 20.49 -41.01
CA CYS A 350 3.00 21.81 -40.66
C CYS A 350 4.23 22.16 -41.52
N ASN A 351 4.51 23.46 -41.65
CA ASN A 351 5.71 23.99 -42.28
C ASN A 351 6.60 24.77 -41.28
N GLY A 352 6.16 24.94 -40.03
CA GLY A 352 6.89 25.55 -38.92
C GLY A 352 6.25 25.23 -37.57
N ASN A 353 6.99 25.41 -36.46
CA ASN A 353 6.48 25.14 -35.11
C ASN A 353 5.22 25.97 -34.76
N SER A 354 5.07 27.15 -35.35
CA SER A 354 3.90 28.02 -35.16
C SER A 354 2.60 27.44 -35.72
N ASP A 355 2.68 26.44 -36.60
CA ASP A 355 1.50 25.77 -37.16
C ASP A 355 0.94 24.70 -36.20
N CYS A 356 1.68 24.38 -35.13
CA CYS A 356 1.33 23.35 -34.18
C CYS A 356 0.69 23.95 -32.91
N PRO A 357 -0.55 23.57 -32.57
CA PRO A 357 -1.21 24.09 -31.39
C PRO A 357 -0.71 23.39 -30.11
N ASP A 358 -0.46 24.18 -29.07
CA ASP A 358 -0.37 23.67 -27.69
C ASP A 358 -1.77 23.17 -27.27
N THR A 359 -1.91 21.90 -26.89
CA THR A 359 -3.18 21.38 -26.39
C THR A 359 -3.23 21.39 -24.85
N PRO A 360 -4.43 21.58 -24.25
CA PRO A 360 -5.75 21.43 -24.87
C PRO A 360 -6.52 22.74 -25.05
N VAL A 361 -7.10 22.92 -26.24
CA VAL A 361 -8.09 23.97 -26.55
C VAL A 361 -9.29 23.85 -25.59
N PRO A 362 -9.70 24.93 -24.89
CA PRO A 362 -10.90 24.91 -24.05
C PRO A 362 -12.17 24.68 -24.89
N PRO A 363 -13.13 23.86 -24.45
CA PRO A 363 -14.40 23.72 -25.15
C PRO A 363 -15.21 25.02 -25.07
N PRO A 364 -16.00 25.35 -26.12
CA PRO A 364 -16.85 26.53 -26.11
C PRO A 364 -17.92 26.46 -25.01
N PRO A 365 -18.35 27.61 -24.46
CA PRO A 365 -19.32 27.65 -23.37
C PRO A 365 -20.69 27.09 -23.81
N PRO A 366 -21.41 26.40 -22.91
CA PRO A 366 -22.71 25.82 -23.23
C PRO A 366 -23.78 26.90 -23.48
N PRO A 367 -24.78 26.63 -24.34
CA PRO A 367 -25.88 27.55 -24.60
C PRO A 367 -26.76 27.77 -23.35
N PRO A 368 -27.43 28.94 -23.24
CA PRO A 368 -28.24 29.28 -22.08
C PRO A 368 -29.46 28.35 -21.91
N PRO A 369 -29.93 28.12 -20.67
CA PRO A 369 -31.05 27.24 -20.40
C PRO A 369 -32.35 27.75 -21.04
N PRO A 370 -33.25 26.86 -21.50
CA PRO A 370 -34.58 27.26 -21.92
C PRO A 370 -35.38 27.81 -20.73
N THR A 371 -36.14 28.87 -20.99
CA THR A 371 -37.05 29.54 -20.06
C THR A 371 -38.05 28.53 -19.46
N PRO A 372 -38.31 28.56 -18.14
CA PRO A 372 -39.31 27.68 -17.53
C PRO A 372 -40.70 27.92 -18.12
N ALA A 373 -41.32 26.88 -18.66
CA ALA A 373 -42.75 26.88 -18.96
C ALA A 373 -43.53 27.03 -17.64
N GLY A 374 -44.60 27.84 -17.68
CA GLY A 374 -45.40 28.21 -16.53
C GLY A 374 -45.89 27.03 -15.69
N LEU A 375 -45.97 27.27 -14.38
CA LEU A 375 -46.48 26.34 -13.38
C LEU A 375 -47.92 25.90 -13.74
N GLN A 376 -48.12 24.61 -14.00
CA GLN A 376 -49.45 24.01 -13.88
C GLN A 376 -49.81 23.82 -12.40
N PRO A 377 -51.06 24.06 -11.99
CA PRO A 377 -51.50 23.83 -10.63
C PRO A 377 -51.46 22.33 -10.28
N PRO A 378 -51.20 21.98 -9.01
CA PRO A 378 -51.08 20.59 -8.57
C PRO A 378 -52.44 19.87 -8.64
N PRO A 379 -52.43 18.54 -8.90
CA PRO A 379 -53.65 17.73 -8.89
C PRO A 379 -54.25 17.62 -7.48
N PRO A 380 -55.57 17.41 -7.37
CA PRO A 380 -56.27 17.31 -6.09
C PRO A 380 -55.81 16.07 -5.29
N PRO A 381 -55.86 16.13 -3.95
CA PRO A 381 -55.42 15.04 -3.08
C PRO A 381 -56.30 13.79 -3.23
N PRO A 382 -55.72 12.59 -3.11
CA PRO A 382 -56.48 11.34 -3.18
C PRO A 382 -57.41 11.16 -1.97
N SER A 383 -58.56 10.54 -2.22
CA SER A 383 -59.58 10.24 -1.22
C SER A 383 -59.09 9.28 -0.12
N PRO A 384 -59.60 9.38 1.12
CA PRO A 384 -59.19 8.52 2.22
C PRO A 384 -59.61 7.05 2.00
N PRO A 385 -58.79 6.08 2.44
CA PRO A 385 -59.10 4.66 2.30
C PRO A 385 -60.21 4.21 3.28
N PRO A 386 -60.95 3.14 2.94
CA PRO A 386 -62.00 2.58 3.80
C PRO A 386 -61.43 1.96 5.09
N PRO A 387 -62.25 1.83 6.15
CA PRO A 387 -61.80 1.34 7.46
C PRO A 387 -61.32 -0.12 7.41
N PRO A 388 -60.38 -0.51 8.29
CA PRO A 388 -59.77 -1.83 8.26
C PRO A 388 -60.77 -2.92 8.69
N SER A 389 -60.82 -3.99 7.90
CA SER A 389 -61.44 -5.26 8.25
C SER A 389 -60.55 -6.04 9.24
N SER A 390 -61.21 -6.92 10.02
CA SER A 390 -60.70 -7.72 11.15
C SER A 390 -59.33 -8.40 10.95
N PRO A 391 -58.58 -8.68 12.04
CA PRO A 391 -57.21 -9.18 11.97
C PRO A 391 -57.13 -10.59 11.36
N HIS A 392 -56.35 -10.70 10.28
CA HIS A 392 -55.93 -11.98 9.71
C HIS A 392 -54.81 -12.60 10.56
N VAL A 393 -55.05 -13.84 11.00
CA VAL A 393 -54.07 -14.71 11.65
C VAL A 393 -52.99 -15.10 10.63
N PRO A 394 -51.69 -14.89 10.89
CA PRO A 394 -50.64 -15.31 9.96
C PRO A 394 -50.56 -16.83 9.85
N SER A 395 -50.78 -17.34 8.64
CA SER A 395 -50.51 -18.73 8.27
C SER A 395 -49.01 -19.01 8.20
N LYS A 396 -48.56 -19.83 9.16
CA LYS A 396 -47.46 -20.82 9.14
C LYS A 396 -46.12 -20.43 8.46
N ILE A 397 -45.11 -20.26 9.31
CA ILE A 397 -43.68 -20.32 9.00
C ILE A 397 -43.34 -21.70 8.39
N PRO A 398 -42.51 -21.80 7.32
CA PRO A 398 -42.10 -23.09 6.78
C PRO A 398 -41.21 -23.86 7.77
N ALA A 399 -41.51 -25.15 7.95
CA ALA A 399 -40.98 -26.00 9.02
C ALA A 399 -39.53 -26.49 8.87
N LYS A 400 -38.70 -25.89 8.00
CA LYS A 400 -37.29 -26.31 7.81
C LYS A 400 -36.39 -25.11 7.50
N MET A 401 -35.58 -24.72 8.48
CA MET A 401 -34.36 -23.94 8.24
C MET A 401 -33.25 -24.89 7.74
N MET A 402 -32.57 -24.52 6.66
CA MET A 402 -31.29 -25.12 6.28
C MET A 402 -30.24 -24.64 7.28
N GLY A 403 -29.56 -25.58 7.95
CA GLY A 403 -28.66 -25.31 9.08
C GLY A 403 -27.49 -24.37 8.72
N MET A 404 -27.13 -23.50 9.67
CA MET A 404 -25.93 -22.68 9.64
C MET A 404 -24.74 -23.55 10.10
N TYR A 405 -23.76 -23.76 9.22
CA TYR A 405 -22.52 -24.47 9.55
C TYR A 405 -21.51 -23.47 10.11
N VAL A 406 -20.97 -23.74 11.30
CA VAL A 406 -19.80 -23.04 11.85
C VAL A 406 -18.65 -24.03 11.81
N LEU A 407 -17.67 -23.78 10.93
CA LEU A 407 -16.40 -24.50 10.93
C LEU A 407 -15.48 -23.80 11.94
N VAL A 408 -15.20 -24.46 13.06
CA VAL A 408 -14.11 -24.09 13.97
C VAL A 408 -12.93 -24.97 13.61
N ALA A 409 -11.92 -24.41 12.96
CA ALA A 409 -10.64 -25.08 12.74
C ALA A 409 -9.78 -24.89 14.00
N ASP A 410 -9.36 -26.01 14.60
CA ASP A 410 -8.35 -26.06 15.65
C ASP A 410 -7.02 -26.45 14.97
N ASP A 411 -6.00 -25.60 15.10
CA ASP A 411 -4.65 -25.77 14.51
C ASP A 411 -3.87 -26.87 15.25
N THR A 412 -4.30 -28.12 15.08
CA THR A 412 -3.45 -29.28 15.38
C THR A 412 -3.37 -30.18 14.14
N ASP A 413 -2.17 -30.59 13.78
CA ASP A 413 -1.79 -31.33 12.55
C ASP A 413 -2.41 -32.74 12.43
N LYS A 414 -3.73 -32.87 12.54
CA LYS A 414 -4.44 -34.15 12.40
C LYS A 414 -5.51 -34.05 11.32
N VAL A 415 -5.31 -34.85 10.26
CA VAL A 415 -6.28 -35.05 9.19
C VAL A 415 -7.50 -35.80 9.76
N TYR A 416 -8.64 -35.15 9.86
CA TYR A 416 -9.90 -35.81 10.20
C TYR A 416 -10.51 -36.46 8.94
N THR A 417 -10.70 -37.77 8.96
CA THR A 417 -11.60 -38.46 8.03
C THR A 417 -12.89 -38.76 8.76
N SER A 418 -14.02 -38.21 8.31
CA SER A 418 -15.34 -38.51 8.89
C SER A 418 -16.06 -39.54 8.02
N THR A 419 -16.24 -40.75 8.55
CA THR A 419 -17.31 -41.66 8.15
C THR A 419 -18.23 -41.81 9.35
N HIS A 420 -19.23 -40.94 9.45
CA HIS A 420 -20.34 -41.12 10.40
C HIS A 420 -21.66 -40.81 9.69
N GLU A 421 -22.50 -41.82 9.54
CA GLU A 421 -23.91 -41.65 9.18
C GLU A 421 -24.70 -41.26 10.42
N TRP A 422 -25.56 -40.25 10.28
CA TRP A 422 -26.41 -39.75 11.35
C TRP A 422 -27.87 -40.13 11.13
N SER A 423 -28.56 -40.53 12.21
CA SER A 423 -30.01 -40.77 12.24
C SER A 423 -30.71 -39.85 13.24
N PRO A 424 -31.78 -39.11 12.85
CA PRO A 424 -32.50 -38.21 13.74
C PRO A 424 -33.38 -38.95 14.78
N HIS A 425 -33.17 -38.69 16.07
CA HIS A 425 -34.15 -39.00 17.12
C HIS A 425 -35.12 -37.82 17.34
N ARG A 426 -36.43 -38.08 17.26
CA ARG A 426 -37.49 -37.13 17.66
C ARG A 426 -37.89 -37.37 19.11
N GLY A 427 -37.46 -36.52 20.04
CA GLY A 427 -37.94 -36.49 21.43
C GLY A 427 -38.71 -35.19 21.72
N LYS A 428 -39.81 -35.26 22.46
CA LYS A 428 -40.67 -34.12 22.86
C LYS A 428 -39.96 -33.18 23.88
N PRO A 429 -40.23 -31.87 23.90
CA PRO A 429 -39.59 -30.94 24.81
C PRO A 429 -40.15 -31.04 26.25
N ALA A 430 -39.26 -31.06 27.24
CA ALA A 430 -39.57 -30.90 28.67
C ALA A 430 -39.47 -29.42 29.09
N PRO A 431 -40.21 -28.96 30.11
CA PRO A 431 -40.20 -27.55 30.54
C PRO A 431 -38.97 -27.18 31.38
N CYS A 432 -38.44 -25.95 31.18
CA CYS A 432 -37.30 -25.39 31.91
C CYS A 432 -37.65 -24.92 33.33
N PRO A 433 -36.76 -25.08 34.32
CA PRO A 433 -36.95 -24.59 35.69
C PRO A 433 -36.65 -23.09 35.85
N VAL A 434 -37.41 -22.45 36.75
CA VAL A 434 -37.29 -21.03 37.15
C VAL A 434 -36.03 -20.83 38.02
N ARG A 435 -35.32 -19.72 37.77
CA ARG A 435 -34.03 -19.35 38.37
C ARG A 435 -34.17 -18.92 39.84
N SER A 436 -33.43 -19.54 40.76
CA SER A 436 -33.15 -19.01 42.10
C SER A 436 -31.64 -18.76 42.29
N SER A 437 -31.33 -17.69 43.01
CA SER A 437 -30.00 -17.10 43.25
C SER A 437 -29.10 -17.91 44.18
N SER A 438 -27.85 -18.18 43.76
CA SER A 438 -26.57 -18.03 44.53
C SER A 438 -25.37 -18.64 43.77
N PRO A 439 -24.12 -18.23 44.06
CA PRO A 439 -22.97 -18.43 43.18
C PRO A 439 -22.09 -19.61 43.60
N LEU A 440 -21.71 -20.50 42.66
CA LEU A 440 -20.47 -21.30 42.63
C LEU A 440 -20.54 -22.33 41.49
N ALA A 441 -19.42 -22.49 40.78
CA ALA A 441 -19.04 -23.61 39.92
C ALA A 441 -19.68 -23.77 38.51
N THR A 442 -18.82 -23.52 37.50
CA THR A 442 -18.54 -24.36 36.30
C THR A 442 -19.52 -24.39 35.11
N SER A 443 -18.91 -24.32 33.92
CA SER A 443 -19.41 -24.59 32.56
C SER A 443 -20.28 -23.52 31.88
N LEU A 444 -19.65 -22.76 30.98
CA LEU A 444 -20.33 -21.98 29.95
C LEU A 444 -20.87 -22.94 28.88
N VAL A 445 -22.10 -23.42 29.06
CA VAL A 445 -22.95 -23.87 27.96
C VAL A 445 -23.81 -22.68 27.57
N LEU A 446 -23.49 -22.01 26.47
CA LEU A 446 -24.40 -21.05 25.83
C LEU A 446 -25.00 -21.71 24.59
N SER A 447 -26.07 -22.46 24.84
CA SER A 447 -27.11 -22.74 23.85
C SER A 447 -27.91 -21.45 23.63
N SER A 448 -28.16 -21.11 22.37
CA SER A 448 -28.96 -19.96 21.95
C SER A 448 -30.42 -20.14 22.38
N CYS A 449 -30.86 -19.36 23.37
CA CYS A 449 -32.29 -19.15 23.63
C CYS A 449 -32.83 -18.08 22.66
N SER A 450 -33.63 -18.47 21.67
CA SER A 450 -34.58 -17.55 21.04
C SER A 450 -35.83 -17.49 21.91
N LEU A 451 -36.10 -16.30 22.46
CA LEU A 451 -37.43 -15.93 22.95
C LEU A 451 -38.36 -15.72 21.74
N ALA A 452 -39.57 -16.27 21.80
CA ALA A 452 -40.69 -15.89 20.95
C ALA A 452 -42.03 -16.33 21.58
N PRO A 453 -43.14 -15.60 21.36
CA PRO A 453 -43.32 -14.14 21.33
C PRO A 453 -43.82 -13.58 22.67
#